data_AF-A0A813RPM7-F1
#
_entry.id   AF-A0A813RPM7-F1
#
_cell.length_a   1.000
_cell.length_b   1.000
_cell.length_c   1.000
_cell.angle_alpha   90.00
_cell.angle_beta   90.00
_cell.angle_gamma   90.00
#
_symmetry.space_group_name_H-M   'P 1'
#
loop_
_entity.id
_entity.type
_entity.pdbx_description
1 polymer ?
#
loop_
_entity_poly.entity_id
_entity_poly.type
_entity_poly.pdbx_seq_one_letter_code
_entity_poly.pdbx_strand_id
1 'polypeptide(L)'
;MSRSLHTRALNLYKTLYITRNRVFQDDIPVLQNSLIRLRNEFRANKNLTNEAEIKQLLKLGREVNQELETLIQTLPTENPNIYRVRIKKHMIKDNHISN
;
A
#
# COMPACT_ATOMS: atom_id res chain seq x y z
N MET A 1 12.84 -9.94 -16.95
CA MET A 1 12.43 -9.95 -15.52
C MET A 1 12.40 -8.55 -14.91
N SER A 2 13.44 -7.72 -15.05
CA SER A 2 13.48 -6.32 -14.56
C SER A 2 12.24 -5.43 -14.85
N ARG A 3 11.68 -5.45 -16.07
CA ARG A 3 10.53 -4.59 -16.45
C ARG A 3 9.26 -4.87 -15.62
N SER A 4 9.06 -6.10 -15.13
CA SER A 4 7.89 -6.45 -14.31
C SER A 4 8.01 -5.94 -12.87
N LEU A 5 9.22 -5.93 -12.30
CA LEU A 5 9.48 -5.40 -10.96
C LEU A 5 9.32 -3.87 -10.92
N HIS A 6 9.81 -3.17 -11.95
CA HIS A 6 9.63 -1.73 -12.08
C HIS A 6 8.13 -1.35 -12.14
N THR A 7 7.34 -2.05 -12.96
CA THR A 7 5.88 -1.84 -13.03
C THR A 7 5.20 -2.11 -11.69
N ARG A 8 5.62 -3.15 -10.96
CA ARG A 8 5.11 -3.45 -9.61
C ARG A 8 5.43 -2.33 -8.61
N ALA A 9 6.64 -1.77 -8.66
CA ALA A 9 7.04 -0.65 -7.81
C ALA A 9 6.22 0.61 -8.10
N LEU A 10 6.02 0.94 -9.39
CA LEU A 10 5.18 2.08 -9.77
C LEU A 10 3.72 1.91 -9.34
N ASN A 11 3.16 0.70 -9.49
CA ASN A 11 1.81 0.41 -9.04
C ASN A 11 1.70 0.55 -7.51
N LEU A 12 2.69 0.03 -6.77
CA LEU A 12 2.73 0.16 -5.31
C LEU A 12 2.81 1.63 -4.87
N TYR A 13 3.66 2.43 -5.53
CA TYR A 13 3.75 3.88 -5.28
C TYR A 13 2.40 4.58 -5.48
N LYS A 14 1.70 4.29 -6.59
CA LYS A 14 0.37 4.85 -6.87
C LYS A 14 -0.65 4.43 -5.81
N THR A 15 -0.66 3.15 -5.43
CA THR A 15 -1.57 2.65 -4.40
C THR A 15 -1.31 3.33 -3.06
N LEU A 16 -0.07 3.37 -2.59
CA LEU A 16 0.30 4.05 -1.34
C LEU A 16 -0.07 5.54 -1.37
N TYR A 17 0.16 6.22 -2.49
CA TYR A 17 -0.20 7.62 -2.66
C TYR A 17 -1.72 7.85 -2.53
N ILE A 18 -2.54 6.99 -3.12
CA ILE A 18 -4.01 7.08 -3.03
C ILE A 18 -4.48 6.74 -1.61
N THR A 19 -3.95 5.68 -1.00
CA THR A 19 -4.33 5.24 0.35
C THR A 19 -3.99 6.31 1.38
N ARG A 20 -2.79 6.91 1.35
CA ARG A 20 -2.42 7.98 2.30
C ARG A 20 -3.34 9.20 2.20
N ASN A 21 -3.76 9.57 0.99
CA ASN A 21 -4.69 10.69 0.81
C ASN A 21 -6.06 10.41 1.43
N ARG A 22 -6.46 9.14 1.54
CA ARG A 22 -7.71 8.74 2.20
C ARG A 22 -7.56 8.64 3.71
N VAL A 23 -6.43 8.11 4.21
CA VAL A 23 -6.18 7.97 5.65
C VAL A 23 -6.02 9.34 6.32
N PHE A 24 -5.24 10.23 5.70
CA PHE A 24 -4.85 11.51 6.31
C PHE A 24 -5.58 12.70 5.67
N GLN A 25 -6.76 12.50 5.08
CA GLN A 25 -7.46 13.54 4.32
C GLN A 25 -7.67 14.85 5.13
N ASP A 26 -7.84 14.72 6.45
CA ASP A 26 -8.11 15.81 7.38
C ASP A 26 -6.84 16.32 8.10
N ASP A 27 -5.67 15.71 7.84
CA ASP A 27 -4.39 16.04 8.47
C ASP A 27 -3.36 16.49 7.40
N ILE A 28 -3.42 17.77 7.07
CA ILE A 28 -2.56 18.40 6.06
C ILE A 28 -1.05 18.25 6.40
N PRO A 29 -0.60 18.49 7.66
CA PRO A 29 0.79 18.23 8.04
C PRO A 29 1.23 16.79 7.79
N VAL A 30 0.43 15.79 8.19
CA VAL A 30 0.77 14.38 8.00
C VAL A 30 0.72 13.99 6.53
N LEU A 31 -0.18 14.58 5.73
CA LEU A 31 -0.13 14.43 4.27
C LEU A 31 1.23 14.92 3.74
N GLN A 32 1.65 16.14 4.04
CA GLN A 32 2.91 16.65 3.48
C GLN A 32 4.12 15.79 3.89
N ASN A 33 4.21 15.43 5.17
CA ASN A 33 5.30 14.60 5.68
C ASN A 33 5.31 13.19 5.06
N SER A 34 4.15 12.56 4.94
CA SER A 34 4.03 11.24 4.30
C SER A 34 4.37 11.28 2.80
N LEU A 35 4.06 12.39 2.09
CA LEU A 35 4.47 12.57 0.70
C LEU A 35 5.99 12.67 0.56
N ILE A 36 6.62 13.49 1.39
CA ILE A 36 8.07 13.70 1.37
C ILE A 36 8.76 12.37 1.62
N ARG A 37 8.34 11.63 2.65
CA ARG A 37 8.92 10.32 2.98
C ARG A 37 8.72 9.31 1.85
N LEU A 38 7.51 9.20 1.29
CA LEU A 38 7.23 8.29 0.18
C LEU A 38 8.09 8.62 -1.05
N ARG A 39 8.23 9.90 -1.41
CA ARG A 39 9.08 10.32 -2.53
C ARG A 39 10.55 10.03 -2.27
N ASN A 40 11.04 10.29 -1.06
CA ASN A 40 12.45 10.08 -0.72
C ASN A 40 12.82 8.59 -0.78
N GLU A 41 11.99 7.72 -0.21
CA GLU A 41 12.21 6.27 -0.27
C GLU A 41 12.25 5.75 -1.71
N PHE A 42 11.28 6.11 -2.55
CA PHE A 42 11.27 5.64 -3.93
C PHE A 42 12.39 6.25 -4.78
N ARG A 43 12.84 7.47 -4.46
CA ARG A 43 13.99 8.10 -5.13
C ARG A 43 15.32 7.48 -4.72
N ALA A 44 15.51 7.23 -3.41
CA ALA A 44 16.70 6.58 -2.89
C ALA A 44 16.89 5.19 -3.51
N ASN A 45 15.79 4.47 -3.70
CA ASN A 45 15.79 3.12 -4.26
C ASN A 45 15.66 3.08 -5.80
N LYS A 46 15.75 4.21 -6.52
CA LYS A 46 15.55 4.26 -7.99
C LYS A 46 16.58 3.44 -8.78
N ASN A 47 17.83 3.44 -8.32
CA ASN A 47 18.96 2.82 -9.01
C ASN A 47 19.28 1.41 -8.50
N LEU A 48 18.41 0.84 -7.65
CA LEU A 48 18.58 -0.50 -7.13
C LEU A 48 18.47 -1.52 -8.26
N THR A 49 19.51 -2.36 -8.39
CA THR A 49 19.61 -3.40 -9.41
C THR A 49 19.43 -4.80 -8.82
N ASN A 50 19.55 -4.94 -7.50
CA ASN A 50 19.36 -6.21 -6.79
C ASN A 50 17.87 -6.58 -6.72
N GLU A 51 17.47 -7.62 -7.46
CA GLU A 51 16.07 -8.07 -7.51
C GLU A 51 15.54 -8.56 -6.15
N ALA A 52 16.38 -9.14 -5.29
CA ALA A 52 15.96 -9.65 -3.99
C ALA A 52 15.56 -8.50 -3.06
N GLU A 53 16.37 -7.44 -3.06
CA GLU A 53 16.13 -6.23 -2.28
C GLU A 53 14.89 -5.47 -2.77
N ILE A 54 14.71 -5.35 -4.09
CA ILE A 54 13.49 -4.78 -4.67
C ILE A 54 12.26 -5.58 -4.22
N LYS A 55 12.31 -6.92 -4.20
CA LYS A 55 11.20 -7.75 -3.74
C LYS A 55 10.89 -7.55 -2.26
N GLN A 56 11.91 -7.36 -1.42
CA GLN A 56 11.74 -7.06 0.00
C GLN A 56 11.08 -5.70 0.21
N LEU A 57 11.56 -4.65 -0.47
CA LEU A 57 10.97 -3.31 -0.42
C LEU A 57 9.51 -3.32 -0.92
N LEU A 58 9.23 -4.06 -2.00
CA LEU A 58 7.86 -4.26 -2.49
C LEU A 58 6.98 -4.99 -1.47
N LYS A 59 7.53 -5.93 -0.69
CA LYS A 59 6.79 -6.64 0.36
C LYS A 59 6.47 -5.69 1.52
N LEU A 60 7.48 -4.98 2.02
CA LEU A 60 7.33 -3.99 3.08
C LEU A 60 6.28 -2.93 2.71
N GLY A 61 6.37 -2.35 1.51
CA GLY A 61 5.40 -1.34 1.09
C GLY A 61 3.97 -1.88 0.93
N ARG A 62 3.80 -3.17 0.63
CA ARG A 62 2.47 -3.81 0.65
C ARG A 62 1.92 -3.96 2.07
N GLU A 63 2.75 -4.38 3.01
CA GLU A 63 2.38 -4.51 4.44
C GLU A 63 1.96 -3.15 5.00
N VAL A 64 2.75 -2.10 4.75
CA VAL A 64 2.39 -0.72 5.14
C VAL A 64 1.07 -0.28 4.51
N ASN A 65 0.82 -0.61 3.23
CA ASN A 65 -0.47 -0.28 2.61
C ASN A 65 -1.64 -1.01 3.27
N GLN A 66 -1.46 -2.25 3.72
CA GLN A 66 -2.49 -3.00 4.45
C GLN A 66 -2.78 -2.35 5.80
N GLU A 67 -1.75 -1.94 6.54
CA GLU A 67 -1.92 -1.21 7.81
C GLU A 67 -2.70 0.10 7.60
N LEU A 68 -2.30 0.90 6.60
CA LEU A 68 -2.99 2.14 6.25
C LEU A 68 -4.46 1.91 5.85
N GLU A 69 -4.76 0.85 5.09
CA GLU A 69 -6.14 0.49 4.74
C GLU A 69 -6.97 0.01 5.94
N THR A 70 -6.35 -0.64 6.92
CA THR A 70 -7.02 -1.04 8.18
C THR A 70 -7.40 0.19 8.99
N LEU A 71 -6.52 1.21 9.06
CA LEU A 71 -6.84 2.46 9.77
C LEU A 71 -8.10 3.15 9.22
N ILE A 72 -8.32 3.11 7.89
CA ILE A 72 -9.56 3.62 7.28
C ILE A 72 -10.80 2.87 7.79
N GLN A 73 -10.70 1.56 8.01
CA GLN A 73 -11.83 0.75 8.47
C GLN A 73 -12.18 1.01 9.94
N THR A 74 -11.22 1.46 10.74
CA THR A 74 -11.39 1.71 12.18
C THR A 74 -11.84 3.13 12.51
N LEU A 75 -11.77 4.08 11.57
CA LEU A 75 -12.28 5.44 11.79
C LEU A 75 -13.82 5.37 11.85
N PRO A 76 -14.46 5.84 12.95
CA PRO A 76 -15.90 5.87 13.05
C PRO A 76 -16.45 6.81 11.97
N THR A 77 -17.09 6.22 10.95
CA THR A 77 -17.80 7.00 9.95
C THR A 77 -18.94 7.75 10.62
N GLU A 78 -18.89 9.08 10.62
CA GLU A 78 -19.98 9.95 11.10
C GLU A 78 -21.30 9.76 10.32
N ASN A 79 -21.29 8.94 9.27
CA ASN A 79 -22.48 8.43 8.61
C ASN A 79 -22.81 7.01 9.11
N PRO A 80 -23.85 6.81 9.94
CA PRO A 80 -24.27 5.49 10.44
C PRO A 80 -24.78 4.53 9.35
N ASN A 81 -24.82 4.96 8.07
CA ASN A 81 -25.43 4.20 6.98
C ASN A 81 -24.45 3.73 5.88
N ILE A 82 -23.14 3.89 6.09
CA ILE A 82 -22.13 3.41 5.14
C ILE A 82 -21.10 2.57 5.88
N TYR A 83 -21.50 1.37 6.28
CA TYR A 83 -20.56 0.27 6.49
C TYR A 83 -19.94 -0.08 5.13
N ARG A 84 -18.93 0.68 4.70
CA ARG A 84 -18.01 0.22 3.66
C ARG A 84 -17.05 -0.79 4.28
N VAL A 85 -17.63 -1.89 4.74
CA VAL A 85 -16.95 -3.19 4.69
C VAL A 85 -16.76 -3.46 3.20
N ARG A 86 -15.71 -2.90 2.61
CA ARG A 86 -15.13 -3.45 1.39
C ARG A 86 -14.55 -4.79 1.83
N ILE A 87 -15.40 -5.81 1.87
CA ILE A 87 -14.99 -7.21 1.85
C ILE A 87 -14.09 -7.31 0.62
N LYS A 88 -12.76 -7.26 0.83
CA LYS A 88 -11.81 -7.65 -0.20
C LYS A 88 -12.02 -9.16 -0.37
N LYS A 89 -12.98 -9.50 -1.23
CA LYS A 89 -13.26 -10.84 -1.72
C LYS A 89 -12.06 -11.31 -2.54
N HIS A 90 -10.96 -11.70 -1.89
CA HIS A 90 -9.85 -12.44 -2.52
C HIS A 90 -8.89 -13.12 -1.53
N MET A 91 -9.41 -13.67 -0.42
CA MET A 91 -8.68 -14.67 0.36
C MET A 91 -9.43 -16.00 0.33
N ILE A 92 -9.62 -16.55 -0.86
CA ILE A 92 -9.67 -18.01 -0.99
C ILE A 92 -8.23 -18.39 -1.31
N LYS A 93 -7.50 -18.86 -0.30
CA LYS A 93 -6.27 -19.60 -0.54
C LYS A 93 -6.72 -20.97 -1.04
N ASP A 94 -6.68 -21.19 -2.35
CA ASP A 94 -6.74 -22.53 -2.92
C ASP A 94 -5.49 -23.28 -2.46
N ASN A 95 -5.59 -23.92 -1.29
CA ASN A 95 -4.62 -24.90 -0.87
C ASN A 95 -5.13 -26.25 -1.40
N HIS A 96 -4.72 -26.58 -2.63
CA HIS A 96 -4.81 -27.95 -3.14
C HIS A 96 -3.95 -28.85 -2.24
N ILE A 97 -4.60 -29.55 -1.31
CA ILE A 97 -4.02 -30.72 -0.65
C ILE A 97 -4.43 -31.91 -1.50
N SER A 98 -3.58 -32.28 -2.47
CA SER A 98 -3.61 -33.63 -3.04
C SER A 98 -2.99 -34.57 -2.00
N ASN A 99 -3.77 -35.55 -1.57
CA ASN A 99 -3.28 -36.83 -1.06
C ASN A 99 -3.98 -37.93 -1.85
#